data_AF-A0A401GWC3-F1
#
_entry.id   AF-A0A401GWC3-F1
#
_cell.length_a   1.000
_cell.length_b   1.000
_cell.length_c   1.000
_cell.angle_alpha   90.00
_cell.angle_beta   90.00
_cell.angle_gamma   90.00
#
_symmetry.space_group_name_H-M   'P 1'
#
loop_
_entity.id
_entity.type
_entity.pdbx_description
1 polymer ?
#
loop_
_entity_poly.entity_id
_entity_poly.type
_entity_poly.pdbx_seq_one_letter_code
_entity_poly.pdbx_strand_id
1 'polypeptide(L)'
;MMGNIMLIIATIALLHAAFSTYEHLSYRKALGRLEGSLPADIVLEALVALVLATFGAALRTPELREVTWRSEMKRRSLEDQDDARMSFATFIHRAGIAVPSKSE
;
A
#
# COMPACT_ATOMS: atom_id res chain seq x y z
N MET A 1 5.73 7.75 -2.74
CA MET A 1 6.60 7.15 -3.79
C MET A 1 7.74 6.32 -3.22
N MET A 2 8.49 6.81 -2.24
CA MET A 2 9.65 6.11 -1.66
C MET A 2 9.33 4.67 -1.19
N GLY A 3 8.26 4.46 -0.42
CA GLY A 3 7.86 3.13 0.04
C GLY A 3 7.59 2.14 -1.10
N ASN A 4 7.00 2.58 -2.22
CA ASN A 4 6.77 1.72 -3.38
C ASN A 4 8.09 1.30 -4.05
N ILE A 5 9.05 2.22 -4.17
CA ILE A 5 10.37 1.92 -4.74
C ILE A 5 11.11 0.90 -3.86
N MET A 6 11.11 1.11 -2.54
CA MET A 6 11.72 0.18 -1.58
C MET A 6 11.09 -1.21 -1.67
N LEU A 7 9.76 -1.30 -1.80
CA LEU A 7 9.06 -2.57 -1.96
C LEU A 7 9.42 -3.29 -3.27
N ILE A 8 9.55 -2.55 -4.38
CA ILE A 8 9.95 -3.14 -5.67
C ILE A 8 11.37 -3.71 -5.56
N ILE A 9 12.31 -2.92 -5.03
CA ILE A 9 13.71 -3.35 -4.84
C ILE A 9 13.77 -4.57 -3.91
N ALA A 10 13.06 -4.53 -2.78
CA ALA A 10 13.02 -5.64 -1.84
C ALA A 10 12.42 -6.90 -2.46
N THR A 11 11.39 -6.76 -3.30
CA THR A 11 10.78 -7.91 -4.00
C THR A 11 11.77 -8.54 -4.97
N ILE A 12 12.50 -7.72 -5.75
CA ILE A 12 13.52 -8.23 -6.68
C ILE A 12 14.66 -8.93 -5.91
N ALA A 13 15.16 -8.31 -4.85
CA ALA A 13 16.21 -8.89 -4.01
C ALA A 13 15.77 -10.21 -3.35
N LEU A 14 14.52 -10.28 -2.88
CA LEU A 14 13.97 -11.51 -2.30
C LEU A 14 13.84 -12.63 -3.35
N LEU A 15 13.37 -12.30 -4.56
CA LEU A 15 13.28 -13.26 -5.66
C LEU A 15 14.68 -13.74 -6.10
N HIS A 16 15.66 -12.85 -6.10
CA HIS A 16 17.05 -13.18 -6.39
C HIS A 16 17.60 -14.16 -5.35
N ALA A 17 17.48 -13.85 -4.05
CA ALA A 17 17.91 -14.75 -2.97
C ALA A 17 17.17 -16.10 -2.98
N ALA A 18 15.88 -16.10 -3.33
CA ALA A 18 15.10 -17.33 -3.47
C ALA A 18 15.60 -18.20 -4.63
N PHE A 19 15.92 -17.59 -5.77
CA PHE A 19 16.51 -18.30 -6.90
C PHE A 19 17.91 -18.84 -6.57
N SER A 20 18.76 -18.06 -5.91
CA SER A 20 20.08 -18.51 -5.46
C SER A 20 19.99 -19.68 -4.48
N THR A 21 19.02 -19.65 -3.56
CA THR A 21 18.72 -20.77 -2.65
C THR A 21 18.31 -22.01 -3.44
N TYR A 22 17.41 -21.86 -4.41
CA TYR A 22 16.96 -22.97 -5.26
C TYR A 22 18.11 -23.59 -6.04
N GLU A 23 18.96 -22.77 -6.67
CA GLU A 23 20.12 -23.25 -7.43
C GLU A 23 21.11 -23.99 -6.52
N HIS A 24 21.44 -23.40 -5.36
CA HIS A 24 22.35 -24.01 -4.39
C HIS A 24 21.84 -25.38 -3.93
N LEU A 25 20.57 -25.48 -3.53
CA LEU A 25 19.99 -26.74 -3.07
C LEU A 25 19.84 -27.77 -4.20
N SER A 26 19.49 -27.32 -5.42
CA SER A 26 19.37 -28.19 -6.58
C SER A 26 20.72 -28.79 -6.98
N TYR A 27 21.78 -27.97 -7.00
CA TYR A 27 23.15 -28.42 -7.25
C TYR A 27 23.61 -29.45 -6.22
N ARG A 28 23.38 -29.16 -4.94
CA ARG A 28 23.72 -30.07 -3.85
C ARG A 28 22.98 -31.40 -3.92
N LYS A 29 21.69 -31.36 -4.27
CA LYS A 29 20.87 -32.54 -4.49
C LYS A 29 21.41 -33.39 -5.64
N ALA A 30 21.83 -32.77 -6.75
CA ALA A 30 22.43 -33.48 -7.88
C ALA A 30 23.75 -34.17 -7.52
N LEU A 31 24.53 -33.59 -6.59
CA LEU A 31 25.76 -34.20 -6.06
C LEU A 31 25.54 -35.26 -4.98
N GLY A 32 24.29 -35.54 -4.58
CA GLY A 32 23.97 -36.47 -3.49
C GLY A 32 24.38 -35.97 -2.10
N ARG A 33 24.70 -34.68 -1.94
CA ARG A 33 25.16 -34.08 -0.68
C ARG A 33 24.06 -33.24 -0.05
N LEU A 34 23.15 -33.88 0.69
CA LEU A 34 22.00 -33.22 1.33
C LEU A 34 22.37 -32.41 2.59
N GLU A 35 23.55 -32.62 3.17
CA GLU A 35 23.92 -32.07 4.48
C GLU A 35 24.73 -30.78 4.43
N GLY A 36 24.19 -29.67 4.93
CA GLY A 36 24.99 -28.49 5.27
C GLY A 36 24.21 -27.18 5.15
N SER A 37 24.79 -26.12 5.70
CA SER A 37 24.14 -24.82 5.79
C SER A 37 24.10 -24.10 4.44
N LEU A 38 23.15 -23.17 4.32
CA LEU A 38 23.16 -22.19 3.26
C LEU A 38 24.39 -21.27 3.38
N PRO A 39 24.95 -20.83 2.24
CA PRO A 39 25.93 -19.76 2.20
C PRO A 39 25.42 -18.48 2.91
N ALA A 40 26.31 -17.83 3.66
CA ALA A 40 25.96 -16.69 4.50
C ALA A 40 25.55 -15.43 3.69
N ASP A 41 26.03 -15.31 2.47
CA ASP A 41 25.67 -14.26 1.50
C ASP A 41 24.18 -14.35 1.12
N ILE A 42 23.67 -15.54 0.77
CA ILE A 42 22.25 -15.76 0.45
C ILE A 42 21.37 -15.43 1.67
N VAL A 43 21.80 -15.84 2.86
CA VAL A 43 21.08 -15.54 4.12
C VAL A 43 21.05 -14.04 4.37
N LEU A 44 22.18 -13.35 4.20
CA LEU A 44 22.27 -11.91 4.40
C LEU A 44 21.42 -11.15 3.38
N GLU A 45 21.44 -11.56 2.11
CA GLU A 45 20.62 -10.96 1.05
C GLU A 45 19.12 -11.07 1.37
N ALA A 46 18.67 -12.26 1.79
CA ALA A 46 17.27 -12.47 2.19
C ALA A 46 16.87 -11.63 3.42
N LEU A 47 17.77 -11.51 4.41
CA LEU A 47 17.53 -10.67 5.59
C LEU A 47 17.47 -9.18 5.25
N VAL A 48 18.36 -8.70 4.37
CA VAL A 48 18.34 -7.31 3.88
C VAL A 48 17.05 -7.05 3.11
N ALA A 49 16.64 -7.96 2.24
CA ALA A 49 15.38 -7.85 1.50
C ALA A 49 14.17 -7.79 2.46
N LEU A 50 14.14 -8.61 3.50
CA LEU A 50 13.10 -8.61 4.53
C LEU A 50 13.02 -7.26 5.27
N VAL A 51 14.17 -6.74 5.71
CA VAL A 51 14.24 -5.45 6.42
C VAL A 51 13.75 -4.34 5.49
N LEU A 52 14.23 -4.32 4.25
CA LEU A 52 13.86 -3.31 3.26
C LEU A 52 12.36 -3.35 2.93
N ALA A 53 11.79 -4.54 2.78
CA ALA A 53 10.35 -4.72 2.56
C ALA A 53 9.53 -4.21 3.74
N THR A 54 9.97 -4.49 4.97
CA THR A 54 9.29 -4.07 6.20
C THR A 54 9.26 -2.54 6.30
N PHE A 55 10.40 -1.87 6.09
CA PHE A 55 10.46 -0.41 6.06
C PHE A 55 9.68 0.19 4.89
N GLY A 56 9.78 -0.41 3.70
CA GLY A 56 9.02 0.03 2.52
C GLY A 56 7.51 -0.05 2.72
N ALA A 57 7.03 -1.12 3.36
CA ALA A 57 5.63 -1.30 3.72
C ALA A 57 5.18 -0.26 4.76
N ALA A 58 5.98 -0.05 5.81
CA ALA A 58 5.68 0.95 6.83
C ALA A 58 5.53 2.36 6.23
N LEU A 59 6.45 2.76 5.33
CA LEU A 59 6.43 4.07 4.67
C LEU A 59 5.34 4.21 3.60
N ARG A 60 4.79 3.11 3.08
CA ARG A 60 3.68 3.14 2.12
C ARG A 60 2.33 3.39 2.81
N THR A 61 2.22 3.03 4.09
CA THR A 61 0.98 3.18 4.86
C THR A 61 0.56 4.65 4.93
N PRO A 62 -0.72 4.98 4.74
CA PRO A 62 -1.21 6.33 4.95
C PRO A 62 -1.05 6.76 6.41
N GLU A 63 -1.01 8.07 6.63
CA GLU A 63 -0.96 8.64 7.98
C GLU A 63 -2.14 8.15 8.83
N LEU A 64 -1.87 7.93 10.12
CA LEU A 64 -2.91 7.53 11.05
C LEU A 64 -3.94 8.66 11.16
N ARG A 65 -5.22 8.31 11.01
CA ARG A 65 -6.32 9.26 11.22
C ARG A 65 -6.52 9.49 12.70
N GLU A 66 -6.71 10.75 13.08
CA GLU A 66 -7.11 11.09 14.45
C GLU A 66 -8.50 10.54 14.79
N VAL A 67 -8.67 10.08 16.04
CA VAL A 67 -9.92 9.46 16.51
C VAL A 67 -10.92 10.49 17.06
N THR A 68 -10.48 11.73 17.31
CA THR A 68 -11.29 12.71 18.03
C THR A 68 -12.36 13.34 17.14
N TRP A 69 -13.61 13.33 17.60
CA TRP A 69 -14.74 13.97 16.92
C TRP A 69 -14.48 15.46 16.58
N ARG A 70 -13.82 16.20 17.49
CA ARG A 70 -13.45 17.60 17.25
C ARG A 70 -12.52 17.80 16.06
N SER A 71 -11.54 16.91 15.85
CA SER A 71 -10.62 17.05 14.73
C SER A 71 -11.22 16.57 13.41
N GLU A 72 -12.08 15.55 13.46
CA GLU A 72 -12.91 15.16 12.31
C GLU A 72 -13.84 16.32 11.89
N MET A 73 -14.48 17.00 12.86
CA MET A 73 -15.39 18.12 12.58
C MET A 73 -14.68 19.35 12.01
N LYS A 74 -13.39 19.55 12.35
CA LYS A 74 -12.57 20.63 11.80
C LYS A 74 -12.23 20.42 10.31
N ARG A 75 -12.19 19.17 9.84
CA ARG A 75 -11.91 18.84 8.42
C ARG A 75 -13.15 18.94 7.53
N ARG A 76 -14.36 18.87 8.11
CA ARG A 76 -15.62 19.01 7.36
C ARG A 76 -15.93 20.47 7.11
N SER A 77 -16.32 20.81 5.88
CA SER A 77 -16.81 22.16 5.58
C SER A 77 -18.15 22.40 6.30
N LEU A 78 -18.48 23.65 6.59
CA LEU A 78 -19.79 24.02 7.16
C LEU A 78 -20.93 23.64 6.20
N GLU A 79 -20.67 23.68 4.89
CA GLU A 79 -21.57 23.27 3.83
C GLU A 79 -21.87 21.76 3.91
N ASP A 80 -20.88 20.90 4.15
CA ASP A 80 -21.11 19.46 4.37
C ASP A 80 -21.90 19.14 5.66
N GLN A 81 -21.91 20.06 6.64
CA GLN A 81 -22.62 19.89 7.91
C GLN A 81 -24.06 20.43 7.86
N ASP A 82 -24.29 21.52 7.14
CA ASP A 82 -25.58 22.24 7.12
C ASP A 82 -26.37 22.10 5.80
N ASP A 83 -25.74 21.79 4.66
CA ASP A 83 -26.36 21.92 3.34
C ASP A 83 -27.21 20.70 2.94
N ALA A 84 -26.81 19.49 3.36
CA ALA A 84 -27.54 18.28 3.00
C ALA A 84 -28.63 17.93 4.01
N ARG A 85 -29.53 18.86 4.35
CA ARG A 85 -30.85 18.50 4.93
C ARG A 85 -31.71 17.82 3.86
N MET A 86 -31.20 16.75 3.26
CA MET A 86 -31.81 16.03 2.14
C MET A 86 -33.21 15.52 2.48
N SER A 87 -33.46 15.20 3.75
CA SER A 87 -34.79 14.84 4.26
C SER A 87 -35.82 15.97 4.16
N PHE A 88 -35.38 17.22 4.04
CA PHE A 88 -36.21 18.43 3.90
C PHE A 88 -35.95 19.14 2.56
N ALA A 89 -35.26 18.49 1.61
CA ALA A 89 -35.00 19.06 0.30
C ALA A 89 -36.33 19.32 -0.41
N THR A 90 -36.57 20.59 -0.76
CA THR A 90 -37.76 21.00 -1.51
C THR A 90 -37.39 21.24 -2.96
N PHE A 91 -38.09 20.59 -3.89
CA PHE A 91 -37.80 20.69 -5.33
C PHE A 91 -38.29 22.01 -5.95
N ILE A 92 -39.12 22.77 -5.25
CA ILE A 92 -39.61 24.08 -5.67
C ILE A 92 -38.57 25.14 -5.28
N HIS A 93 -37.72 25.52 -6.23
CA HIS A 93 -36.73 26.58 -6.07
C HIS A 93 -36.91 27.61 -7.20
N ARG A 94 -36.47 28.85 -6.94
CA ARG A 94 -36.67 30.00 -7.85
C ARG A 94 -36.08 29.78 -9.26
N ALA A 95 -35.13 28.84 -9.41
CA ALA A 95 -34.51 28.54 -10.70
C ALA A 95 -35.32 27.57 -11.60
N GLY A 96 -36.40 26.95 -11.10
CA GLY A 96 -37.17 25.95 -11.86
C GLY A 96 -36.42 24.62 -12.04
N ILE A 97 -37.07 23.60 -12.63
CA ILE A 97 -36.41 22.31 -12.92
C ILE A 97 -35.19 22.59 -13.82
N ALA A 98 -33.99 22.27 -13.33
CA ALA A 98 -32.74 22.50 -14.05
C ALA A 98 -32.84 21.96 -15.49
N VAL A 99 -32.58 22.82 -16.47
CA VAL A 99 -32.53 22.47 -17.89
C VAL A 99 -31.38 21.49 -18.11
N PRO A 100 -31.58 20.35 -18.81
CA PRO A 100 -30.52 19.38 -19.03
C PRO A 100 -29.35 20.03 -19.78
N SER A 101 -28.12 19.87 -19.28
CA SER A 101 -26.94 20.38 -19.98
C SER A 101 -26.82 19.66 -21.31
N LYS A 102 -26.78 20.42 -22.41
CA LYS A 102 -26.57 19.87 -23.75
C LYS A 102 -25.30 19.01 -23.77
N SER A 103 -25.47 17.76 -24.21
CA SER A 103 -24.38 16.88 -24.63
C SER A 103 -23.79 17.41 -25.93
N GLU A 104 -22.52 17.80 -25.90
CA GLU A 104 -21.62 17.86 -27.07
C GLU A 104 -20.47 16.88 -26.87
#